data_AF-A0A495QRF1-F1
#
_entry.id   AF-A0A495QRF1-F1
#
_cell.length_a   1.000
_cell.length_b   1.000
_cell.length_c   1.000
_cell.angle_alpha   90.00
_cell.angle_beta   90.00
_cell.angle_gamma   90.00
#
_symmetry.space_group_name_H-M   'P 1'
#
loop_
_entity.id
_entity.type
_entity.pdbx_description
1 polymer ?
#
loop_
_entity_poly.entity_id
_entity_poly.type
_entity_poly.pdbx_seq_one_letter_code
_entity_poly.pdbx_strand_id
1 'polypeptide(L)'
;MAGTAADWSGMYHGDLTDLEKIRQRLDAGADPVGELWGYGTPLHEAAKEGSAEVVSELARRAHDVDALCDNRSALWNAVFHRRADNVSALLEQGADPWRPMMDGWSPGRLGQVGPFDFGAAPEGHRLTEEERGLAESGPELARMLSDLYYDGFSLTCVANVTATEAVRRLDNDGLIVVDGRVPWHDLPFCYELDIIGVTDVPGGCVLAQPWAYRANDFDMIEAVTAGTFAYGMYANPKSGNQGCVAEDGRIPRWDLHPGYDPASDATARDVLAAYASCRKAIVHCMVYAGLRPETADCLEHPDVWLRLGKRTGG
;
A
#
# COMPACT_ATOMS: atom_id res chain seq x y z
N MET A 1 24.33 -20.38 36.98
CA MET A 1 24.20 -20.12 35.53
C MET A 1 22.72 -20.04 35.24
N ALA A 2 22.19 -18.83 35.00
CA ALA A 2 20.85 -18.72 34.45
C ALA A 2 20.93 -19.32 33.05
N GLY A 3 20.21 -20.42 32.81
CA GLY A 3 20.08 -20.95 31.46
C GLY A 3 19.54 -19.83 30.57
N THR A 4 20.11 -19.68 29.37
CA THR A 4 19.54 -18.79 28.35
C THR A 4 18.06 -19.15 28.22
N ALA A 5 17.16 -18.20 28.50
CA ALA A 5 15.73 -18.40 28.30
C ALA A 5 15.50 -18.90 26.86
N ALA A 6 14.54 -19.80 26.67
CA ALA A 6 14.20 -20.25 25.32
C ALA A 6 13.82 -19.04 24.45
N ASP A 7 14.14 -19.09 23.16
CA ASP A 7 13.80 -18.06 22.18
C ASP A 7 12.94 -18.65 21.05
N TRP A 8 12.71 -17.86 20.01
CA TRP A 8 11.91 -18.25 18.86
C TRP A 8 12.76 -18.73 17.67
N SER A 9 14.02 -19.06 17.90
CA SER A 9 14.89 -19.55 16.83
C SER A 9 14.35 -20.85 16.20
N GLY A 10 14.57 -20.99 14.89
CA GLY A 10 14.12 -22.14 14.11
C GLY A 10 12.60 -22.27 13.91
N MET A 11 11.83 -21.23 14.23
CA MET A 11 10.44 -21.10 13.81
C MET A 11 10.36 -20.71 12.32
N TYR A 12 9.39 -21.28 11.61
CA TYR A 12 9.01 -20.90 10.25
C TYR A 12 7.56 -20.40 10.24
N HIS A 13 7.15 -19.67 9.19
CA HIS A 13 5.79 -19.11 9.06
C HIS A 13 4.66 -20.11 9.39
N GLY A 14 4.74 -21.34 8.87
CA GLY A 14 3.73 -22.37 9.11
C GLY A 14 3.59 -22.80 10.59
N ASP A 15 4.63 -22.61 11.40
CA ASP A 15 4.64 -23.00 12.80
C ASP A 15 3.75 -22.12 13.68
N LEU A 16 3.37 -20.92 13.21
CA LEU A 16 2.46 -20.00 13.93
C LEU A 16 1.00 -20.50 13.96
N THR A 17 0.74 -21.70 13.44
CA THR A 17 -0.53 -22.42 13.55
C THR A 17 -0.42 -23.69 14.41
N ASP A 18 0.79 -24.07 14.85
CA ASP A 18 1.04 -25.22 15.71
C ASP A 18 1.03 -24.81 17.19
N LEU A 19 -0.15 -24.91 17.81
CA LEU A 19 -0.36 -24.54 19.20
C LEU A 19 0.56 -25.28 20.19
N GLU A 20 0.85 -26.55 19.95
CA GLU A 20 1.69 -27.34 20.86
C GLU A 20 3.15 -26.92 20.77
N LYS A 21 3.65 -26.63 19.56
CA LYS A 21 5.00 -26.09 19.35
C LYS A 21 5.16 -24.71 19.99
N ILE A 22 4.12 -23.88 19.95
CA ILE A 22 4.09 -22.57 20.62
C ILE A 22 4.09 -22.74 22.16
N ARG A 23 3.22 -23.60 22.70
CA ARG A 23 3.16 -23.89 24.15
C ARG A 23 4.48 -24.38 24.70
N GLN A 24 5.14 -25.31 24.02
CA GLN A 24 6.44 -25.84 24.44
C GLN A 24 7.50 -24.74 24.60
N ARG A 25 7.52 -23.75 23.69
CA ARG A 25 8.46 -22.61 23.77
C ARG A 25 8.10 -21.67 24.91
N LEU A 26 6.82 -21.34 25.05
CA LEU A 26 6.34 -20.50 26.14
C LEU A 26 6.58 -21.13 27.52
N ASP A 27 6.38 -22.46 27.64
CA ASP A 27 6.66 -23.22 28.87
C ASP A 27 8.16 -23.25 29.19
N ALA A 28 9.02 -23.19 28.17
CA ALA A 28 10.47 -23.05 28.31
C ALA A 28 10.92 -21.58 28.57
N GLY A 29 9.98 -20.65 28.70
CA GLY A 29 10.23 -19.25 29.06
C GLY A 29 10.46 -18.30 27.88
N ALA A 30 10.10 -18.69 26.66
CA ALA A 30 10.13 -17.77 25.51
C ALA A 30 9.11 -16.63 25.69
N ASP A 31 9.52 -15.42 25.37
CA ASP A 31 8.68 -14.22 25.50
C ASP A 31 7.73 -14.10 24.29
N PRO A 32 6.39 -14.11 24.45
CA PRO A 32 5.43 -13.99 23.34
C PRO A 32 5.55 -12.66 22.55
N VAL A 33 6.20 -11.63 23.12
CA VAL A 33 6.49 -10.36 22.46
C VAL A 33 8.00 -10.14 22.22
N GLY A 34 8.81 -11.18 22.38
CA GLY A 34 10.23 -11.17 22.06
C GLY A 34 10.52 -11.20 20.56
N GLU A 35 11.81 -11.15 20.21
CA GLU A 35 12.25 -11.14 18.80
C GLU A 35 11.92 -12.45 18.08
N LEU A 36 11.31 -12.32 16.89
CA LEU A 36 11.08 -13.37 15.91
C LEU A 36 11.60 -12.90 14.55
N TRP A 37 12.46 -13.71 13.93
CA TRP A 37 13.06 -13.48 12.60
C TRP A 37 13.84 -12.15 12.43
N GLY A 38 14.13 -11.43 13.52
CA GLY A 38 14.87 -10.16 13.49
C GLY A 38 14.05 -8.94 13.07
N TYR A 39 12.73 -9.07 12.87
CA TYR A 39 11.86 -7.95 12.47
C TYR A 39 10.45 -8.00 13.06
N GLY A 40 10.02 -9.11 13.67
CA GLY A 40 8.68 -9.26 14.22
C GLY A 40 8.70 -9.80 15.64
N THR A 41 7.51 -10.00 16.20
CA THR A 41 7.32 -10.78 17.42
C THR A 41 6.35 -11.93 17.15
N PRO A 42 6.38 -13.01 17.94
CA PRO A 42 5.46 -14.13 17.78
C PRO A 42 4.00 -13.68 17.79
N LEU A 43 3.62 -12.83 18.74
CA LEU A 43 2.24 -12.33 18.84
C LEU A 43 1.84 -11.50 17.61
N HIS A 44 2.73 -10.62 17.11
CA HIS A 44 2.45 -9.77 15.95
C HIS A 44 2.34 -10.57 14.65
N GLU A 45 3.23 -11.54 14.42
CA GLU A 45 3.20 -12.40 13.24
C GLU A 45 2.04 -13.40 13.31
N ALA A 46 1.75 -13.98 14.48
CA ALA A 46 0.58 -14.84 14.66
C ALA A 46 -0.72 -14.08 14.40
N ALA A 47 -0.82 -12.82 14.82
CA ALA A 47 -1.98 -11.98 14.54
C ALA A 47 -2.22 -11.79 13.02
N LYS A 48 -1.13 -11.68 12.24
CA LYS A 48 -1.15 -11.55 10.78
C LYS A 48 -1.51 -12.86 10.06
N GLU A 49 -0.92 -13.98 10.44
CA GLU A 49 -0.99 -15.22 9.64
C GLU A 49 -1.25 -16.51 10.42
N GLY A 50 -1.06 -16.52 11.75
CA GLY A 50 -1.31 -17.66 12.62
C GLY A 50 -2.79 -17.96 12.89
N SER A 51 -3.04 -18.96 13.74
CA SER A 51 -4.40 -19.35 14.15
C SER A 51 -4.86 -18.60 15.41
N ALA A 52 -6.17 -18.47 15.57
CA ALA A 52 -6.77 -17.77 16.72
C ALA A 52 -6.40 -18.42 18.06
N GLU A 53 -6.23 -19.74 18.10
CA GLU A 53 -5.77 -20.46 19.29
C GLU A 53 -4.32 -20.12 19.66
N VAL A 54 -3.44 -19.98 18.66
CA VAL A 54 -2.05 -19.55 18.88
C VAL A 54 -2.03 -18.09 19.35
N VAL A 55 -2.80 -17.22 18.71
CA VAL A 55 -2.93 -15.81 19.10
C VAL A 55 -3.42 -15.68 20.54
N SER A 56 -4.49 -16.43 20.90
CA SER A 56 -5.03 -16.45 22.26
C SER A 56 -4.00 -16.91 23.28
N GLU A 57 -3.25 -17.98 22.99
CA GLU A 57 -2.22 -18.49 23.91
C GLU A 57 -1.03 -17.54 24.07
N LEU A 58 -0.57 -16.90 22.99
CA LEU A 58 0.49 -15.90 23.04
C LEU A 58 0.04 -14.66 23.81
N ALA A 59 -1.15 -14.12 23.49
CA ALA A 59 -1.70 -12.92 24.13
C ALA A 59 -1.96 -13.14 25.63
N ARG A 60 -2.51 -14.30 26.02
CA ARG A 60 -2.75 -14.68 27.42
C ARG A 60 -1.47 -14.70 28.26
N ARG A 61 -0.32 -15.01 27.64
CA ARG A 61 0.98 -15.06 28.32
C ARG A 61 1.79 -13.77 28.16
N ALA A 62 1.33 -12.82 27.35
CA ALA A 62 1.99 -11.54 27.18
C ALA A 62 1.81 -10.67 28.44
N HIS A 63 2.88 -10.00 28.86
CA HIS A 63 2.80 -9.00 29.93
C HIS A 63 2.04 -7.74 29.50
N ASP A 64 2.11 -7.42 28.21
CA ASP A 64 1.38 -6.34 27.56
C ASP A 64 0.92 -6.82 26.18
N VAL A 65 -0.39 -7.02 26.00
CA VAL A 65 -1.00 -7.45 24.73
C VAL A 65 -0.94 -6.34 23.67
N ASP A 66 -0.82 -5.08 24.09
CA ASP A 66 -0.73 -3.90 23.23
C ASP A 66 0.72 -3.43 23.04
N ALA A 67 1.71 -4.25 23.42
CA ALA A 67 3.11 -3.99 23.11
C ALA A 67 3.26 -3.71 21.61
N LEU A 68 4.06 -2.69 21.26
CA LEU A 68 4.23 -2.29 19.87
C LEU A 68 5.46 -2.93 19.25
N CYS A 69 5.31 -3.42 18.03
CA CYS A 69 6.40 -3.79 17.12
C CYS A 69 6.26 -2.96 15.85
N ASP A 70 7.31 -2.26 15.43
CA ASP A 70 7.27 -1.33 14.28
C ASP A 70 6.07 -0.36 14.32
N ASN A 71 5.86 0.28 15.46
CA ASN A 71 4.74 1.21 15.69
C ASN A 71 3.34 0.59 15.49
N ARG A 72 3.19 -0.74 15.61
CA ARG A 72 1.91 -1.45 15.44
C ARG A 72 1.69 -2.38 16.62
N SER A 73 0.43 -2.54 17.07
CA SER A 73 0.07 -3.60 18.00
C SER A 73 -0.24 -4.90 17.25
N ALA A 74 -0.36 -6.01 17.96
CA ALA A 74 -0.84 -7.25 17.38
C ALA A 74 -2.26 -7.09 16.78
N LEU A 75 -3.12 -6.31 17.46
CA LEU A 75 -4.49 -6.03 16.99
C LEU A 75 -4.50 -5.26 15.68
N TRP A 76 -3.55 -4.33 15.48
CA TRP A 76 -3.36 -3.68 14.18
C TRP A 76 -3.13 -4.69 13.07
N ASN A 77 -2.19 -5.62 13.26
CA ASN A 77 -1.86 -6.62 12.24
C ASN A 77 -3.08 -7.51 11.94
N ALA A 78 -3.81 -7.96 12.97
CA ALA A 78 -5.02 -8.75 12.76
C ALA A 78 -6.07 -7.98 11.93
N VAL A 79 -6.29 -6.70 12.21
CA VAL A 79 -7.21 -5.84 11.45
C VAL A 79 -6.72 -5.61 10.02
N PHE A 80 -5.48 -5.15 9.85
CA PHE A 80 -4.92 -4.82 8.54
C PHE A 80 -4.93 -6.04 7.61
N HIS A 81 -4.65 -7.23 8.14
CA HIS A 81 -4.67 -8.49 7.38
C HIS A 81 -6.04 -9.17 7.33
N ARG A 82 -7.09 -8.52 7.84
CA ARG A 82 -8.49 -8.98 7.80
C ARG A 82 -8.69 -10.36 8.46
N ARG A 83 -8.01 -10.60 9.58
CA ARG A 83 -8.04 -11.87 10.34
C ARG A 83 -9.07 -11.80 11.47
N ALA A 84 -10.35 -11.99 11.12
CA ALA A 84 -11.47 -11.82 12.07
C ALA A 84 -11.34 -12.65 13.34
N ASP A 85 -10.96 -13.93 13.24
CA ASP A 85 -10.81 -14.79 14.42
C ASP A 85 -9.65 -14.34 15.31
N ASN A 86 -8.56 -13.83 14.72
CA ASN A 86 -7.42 -13.28 15.46
C ASN A 86 -7.76 -11.94 16.12
N VAL A 87 -8.59 -11.11 15.47
CA VAL A 87 -9.14 -9.88 16.06
C VAL A 87 -9.94 -10.23 17.32
N SER A 88 -10.86 -11.20 17.22
CA SER A 88 -11.65 -11.65 18.37
C SER A 88 -10.76 -12.19 19.50
N ALA A 89 -9.79 -13.04 19.19
CA ALA A 89 -8.86 -13.60 20.19
C ALA A 89 -8.08 -12.52 20.95
N LEU A 90 -7.63 -11.46 20.27
CA LEU A 90 -6.91 -10.35 20.90
C LEU A 90 -7.83 -9.48 21.78
N LEU A 91 -9.04 -9.19 21.31
CA LEU A 91 -10.03 -8.45 22.09
C LEU A 91 -10.44 -9.19 23.37
N GLU A 92 -10.58 -10.52 23.30
CA GLU A 92 -10.86 -11.37 24.47
C GLU A 92 -9.74 -11.32 25.52
N GLN A 93 -8.50 -11.05 25.11
CA GLN A 93 -7.35 -10.84 26.00
C GLN A 93 -7.14 -9.36 26.40
N GLY A 94 -8.06 -8.47 26.03
CA GLY A 94 -8.07 -7.08 26.48
C GLY A 94 -7.27 -6.09 25.64
N ALA A 95 -6.93 -6.44 24.38
CA ALA A 95 -6.28 -5.49 23.47
C ALA A 95 -7.15 -4.25 23.21
N ASP A 96 -6.56 -3.05 23.24
CA ASP A 96 -7.25 -1.79 23.04
C ASP A 96 -7.40 -1.43 21.54
N PRO A 97 -8.63 -1.45 20.97
CA PRO A 97 -8.84 -1.07 19.57
C PRO A 97 -8.66 0.42 19.31
N TRP A 98 -8.64 1.27 20.33
CA TRP A 98 -8.60 2.73 20.17
C TRP A 98 -7.23 3.33 20.50
N ARG A 99 -6.21 2.52 20.84
CA ARG A 99 -4.84 3.01 21.01
C ARG A 99 -4.31 3.62 19.70
N PRO A 100 -3.90 4.90 19.69
CA PRO A 100 -3.31 5.53 18.50
C PRO A 100 -1.93 4.95 18.16
N MET A 101 -1.66 4.81 16.86
CA MET A 101 -0.45 4.31 16.25
C MET A 101 -0.42 4.70 14.76
N MET A 102 0.64 4.38 14.01
CA MET A 102 0.68 4.58 12.54
C MET A 102 0.13 5.94 12.05
N ASP A 103 0.72 7.04 12.53
CA ASP A 103 0.31 8.41 12.22
C ASP A 103 -1.15 8.76 12.61
N GLY A 104 -1.55 8.38 13.83
CA GLY A 104 -2.85 8.74 14.41
C GLY A 104 -4.00 7.77 14.07
N TRP A 105 -3.71 6.68 13.37
CA TRP A 105 -4.64 5.57 13.21
C TRP A 105 -4.75 4.71 14.48
N SER A 106 -5.81 3.93 14.59
CA SER A 106 -5.94 2.84 15.57
C SER A 106 -6.53 1.63 14.88
N PRO A 107 -6.43 0.41 15.43
CA PRO A 107 -7.10 -0.76 14.85
C PRO A 107 -8.60 -0.54 14.64
N GLY A 108 -9.26 0.13 15.59
CA GLY A 108 -10.66 0.52 15.53
C GLY A 108 -10.98 1.58 14.47
N ARG A 109 -10.11 2.58 14.30
CA ARG A 109 -10.25 3.56 13.21
C ARG A 109 -10.07 2.90 11.85
N LEU A 110 -9.08 2.02 11.71
CA LEU A 110 -8.85 1.23 10.48
C LEU A 110 -10.00 0.26 10.20
N GLY A 111 -10.58 -0.32 11.25
CA GLY A 111 -11.75 -1.19 11.17
C GLY A 111 -12.93 -0.56 10.43
N GLN A 112 -13.15 0.75 10.58
CA GLN A 112 -14.20 1.51 9.88
C GLN A 112 -14.07 1.54 8.35
N VAL A 113 -12.86 1.29 7.82
CA VAL A 113 -12.62 1.15 6.36
C VAL A 113 -12.95 -0.27 5.87
N GLY A 114 -13.03 -1.24 6.78
CA GLY A 114 -13.20 -2.66 6.49
C GLY A 114 -14.45 -3.26 7.13
N PRO A 115 -14.48 -4.59 7.30
CA PRO A 115 -15.66 -5.29 7.79
C PRO A 115 -15.77 -5.30 9.33
N PHE A 116 -14.84 -4.65 10.05
CA PHE A 116 -14.74 -4.76 11.50
C PHE A 116 -15.55 -3.67 12.20
N ASP A 117 -16.32 -4.09 13.19
CA ASP A 117 -17.07 -3.20 14.08
C ASP A 117 -16.51 -3.32 15.50
N PHE A 118 -15.95 -2.22 15.99
CA PHE A 118 -15.42 -2.09 17.35
C PHE A 118 -16.37 -1.25 18.25
N GLY A 119 -17.60 -1.05 17.81
CA GLY A 119 -18.59 -0.22 18.46
C GLY A 119 -18.41 1.27 18.17
N ALA A 120 -18.99 2.12 19.02
CA ALA A 120 -18.97 3.56 18.83
C ALA A 120 -17.55 4.13 18.92
N ALA A 121 -17.04 4.63 17.79
CA ALA A 121 -15.74 5.29 17.73
C ALA A 121 -15.71 6.53 18.67
N PRO A 122 -14.69 6.63 19.56
CA PRO A 122 -14.44 7.83 20.35
C PRO A 122 -14.20 9.07 19.48
N GLU A 123 -14.25 10.24 20.12
CA GLU A 123 -13.89 11.51 19.46
C GLU A 123 -12.44 11.43 18.94
N GLY A 124 -12.21 11.91 17.71
CA GLY A 124 -10.89 11.83 17.06
C GLY A 124 -10.60 10.50 16.35
N HIS A 125 -11.43 9.46 16.51
CA HIS A 125 -11.25 8.16 15.84
C HIS A 125 -12.20 7.92 14.66
N ARG A 126 -13.06 8.88 14.33
CA ARG A 126 -13.99 8.77 13.20
C ARG A 126 -13.28 9.15 11.91
N LEU A 127 -13.58 8.41 10.83
CA LEU A 127 -13.18 8.83 9.49
C LEU A 127 -13.87 10.12 9.10
N THR A 128 -13.12 11.04 8.50
CA THR A 128 -13.65 12.16 7.74
C THR A 128 -14.42 11.67 6.51
N GLU A 129 -15.21 12.55 5.92
CA GLU A 129 -15.96 12.22 4.69
C GLU A 129 -15.02 11.91 3.52
N GLU A 130 -13.89 12.64 3.42
CA GLU A 130 -12.86 12.38 2.42
C GLU A 130 -12.24 10.98 2.60
N GLU A 131 -11.82 10.64 3.83
CA GLU A 131 -11.25 9.32 4.12
C GLU A 131 -12.25 8.19 3.84
N ARG A 132 -13.54 8.41 4.15
CA ARG A 132 -14.61 7.45 3.84
C ARG A 132 -14.77 7.26 2.33
N GLY A 133 -14.83 8.34 1.57
CA GLY A 133 -14.91 8.26 0.11
C GLY A 133 -13.68 7.58 -0.52
N LEU A 134 -12.48 7.76 0.06
CA LEU A 134 -11.25 7.05 -0.34
C LEU A 134 -11.30 5.57 0.01
N ALA A 135 -11.73 5.23 1.23
CA ALA A 135 -11.93 3.87 1.69
C ALA A 135 -12.88 3.06 0.77
N GLU A 136 -14.03 3.64 0.43
CA GLU A 136 -15.08 3.00 -0.38
C GLU A 136 -14.62 2.76 -1.83
N SER A 137 -13.78 3.66 -2.36
CA SER A 137 -13.29 3.56 -3.74
C SER A 137 -12.35 2.37 -3.98
N GLY A 138 -11.61 1.93 -2.96
CA GLY A 138 -10.61 0.87 -3.12
C GLY A 138 -11.20 -0.44 -3.65
N PRO A 139 -12.22 -1.03 -2.99
CA PRO A 139 -12.93 -2.21 -3.49
C PRO A 139 -13.60 -2.01 -4.86
N GLU A 140 -14.04 -0.80 -5.19
CA GLU A 140 -14.64 -0.49 -6.49
C GLU A 140 -13.61 -0.53 -7.62
N LEU A 141 -12.50 0.16 -7.41
CA LEU A 141 -11.35 0.15 -8.31
C LEU A 141 -10.76 -1.25 -8.46
N ALA A 142 -10.63 -2.00 -7.37
CA ALA A 142 -10.12 -3.38 -7.40
C ALA A 142 -10.99 -4.31 -8.26
N ARG A 143 -12.31 -4.07 -8.32
CA ARG A 143 -13.23 -4.80 -9.19
C ARG A 143 -13.14 -4.33 -10.63
N MET A 144 -13.08 -3.01 -10.85
CA MET A 144 -12.95 -2.43 -12.18
C MET A 144 -11.66 -2.88 -12.89
N LEU A 145 -10.57 -2.99 -12.14
CA LEU A 145 -9.24 -3.31 -12.66
C LEU A 145 -8.88 -4.79 -12.49
N SER A 146 -9.84 -5.68 -12.24
CA SER A 146 -9.56 -7.10 -11.92
C SER A 146 -8.86 -7.85 -13.04
N ASP A 147 -9.17 -7.48 -14.29
CA ASP A 147 -8.74 -8.17 -15.49
C ASP A 147 -7.49 -7.53 -16.12
N LEU A 148 -7.00 -6.43 -15.53
CA LEU A 148 -5.82 -5.71 -16.01
C LEU A 148 -4.55 -6.51 -15.70
N TYR A 149 -3.84 -6.93 -16.75
CA TYR A 149 -2.49 -7.47 -16.65
C TYR A 149 -1.48 -6.32 -16.73
N TYR A 150 -0.58 -6.20 -15.75
CA TYR A 150 0.25 -5.00 -15.58
C TYR A 150 1.74 -5.29 -15.32
N ASP A 151 2.26 -6.49 -15.62
CA ASP A 151 3.72 -6.69 -15.54
C ASP A 151 4.43 -5.82 -16.59
N GLY A 152 5.45 -5.06 -16.15
CA GLY A 152 6.14 -4.09 -17.00
C GLY A 152 5.40 -2.75 -17.15
N PHE A 153 4.27 -2.58 -16.48
CA PHE A 153 3.45 -1.38 -16.50
C PHE A 153 4.01 -0.32 -15.53
N SER A 154 4.08 0.94 -15.97
CA SER A 154 4.26 2.07 -15.06
C SER A 154 3.10 3.05 -15.14
N LEU A 155 2.88 3.76 -14.04
CA LEU A 155 1.94 4.88 -13.98
C LEU A 155 2.31 5.90 -12.93
N THR A 156 1.75 7.09 -13.08
CA THR A 156 1.69 8.11 -12.04
C THR A 156 0.26 8.64 -11.93
N CYS A 157 -0.32 8.51 -10.75
CA CYS A 157 -1.62 9.08 -10.42
C CYS A 157 -1.40 10.47 -9.80
N VAL A 158 -1.79 11.53 -10.51
CA VAL A 158 -1.57 12.93 -10.08
C VAL A 158 -2.87 13.53 -9.58
N ALA A 159 -2.87 14.00 -8.33
CA ALA A 159 -4.06 14.59 -7.73
C ALA A 159 -4.30 16.01 -8.26
N ASN A 160 -5.57 16.38 -8.45
CA ASN A 160 -6.06 17.73 -8.71
C ASN A 160 -5.40 18.46 -9.90
N VAL A 161 -4.88 17.73 -10.87
CA VAL A 161 -4.28 18.25 -12.10
C VAL A 161 -4.97 17.57 -13.28
N THR A 162 -5.40 18.36 -14.25
CA THR A 162 -6.00 17.82 -15.48
C THR A 162 -4.93 17.27 -16.43
N ALA A 163 -5.29 16.35 -17.31
CA ALA A 163 -4.40 15.83 -18.35
C ALA A 163 -3.82 16.96 -19.21
N THR A 164 -4.64 17.97 -19.55
CA THR A 164 -4.19 19.16 -20.30
C THR A 164 -3.09 19.93 -19.55
N GLU A 165 -3.25 20.15 -18.25
CA GLU A 165 -2.24 20.84 -17.44
C GLU A 165 -1.00 19.97 -17.23
N ALA A 166 -1.14 18.66 -17.04
CA ALA A 166 -0.02 17.73 -16.98
C ALA A 166 0.81 17.75 -18.28
N VAL A 167 0.15 17.70 -19.45
CA VAL A 167 0.79 17.84 -20.76
C VAL A 167 1.55 19.17 -20.87
N ARG A 168 0.93 20.28 -20.45
CA ARG A 168 1.58 21.60 -20.45
C ARG A 168 2.82 21.66 -19.57
N ARG A 169 2.82 20.95 -18.43
CA ARG A 169 3.98 20.87 -17.53
C ARG A 169 5.12 20.03 -18.11
N LEU A 170 4.80 19.04 -18.94
CA LEU A 170 5.77 18.17 -19.60
C LEU A 170 6.36 18.77 -20.88
N ASP A 171 5.71 19.78 -21.45
CA ASP A 171 6.17 20.42 -22.68
C ASP A 171 7.46 21.22 -22.44
N ASN A 172 8.57 20.68 -22.97
CA ASN A 172 9.92 21.21 -22.80
C ASN A 172 10.65 21.43 -24.15
N ASP A 173 9.94 21.93 -25.16
CA ASP A 173 10.44 22.17 -26.54
C ASP A 173 10.79 20.89 -27.33
N GLY A 174 10.43 19.70 -26.82
CA GLY A 174 10.68 18.39 -27.46
C GLY A 174 9.53 17.39 -27.35
N LEU A 175 8.38 17.78 -26.81
CA LEU A 175 7.19 16.94 -26.65
C LEU A 175 6.48 16.75 -27.99
N ILE A 176 6.14 15.50 -28.33
CA ILE A 176 5.38 15.21 -29.55
C ILE A 176 4.06 14.55 -29.15
N VAL A 177 2.93 15.19 -29.49
CA VAL A 177 1.61 14.56 -29.43
C VAL A 177 1.53 13.52 -30.54
N VAL A 178 1.23 12.28 -30.18
CA VAL A 178 1.13 11.17 -31.12
C VAL A 178 -0.32 11.06 -31.58
N ASP A 179 -0.58 11.45 -32.82
CA ASP A 179 -1.90 11.33 -33.45
C ASP A 179 -2.26 9.85 -33.67
N GLY A 180 -3.38 9.41 -33.08
CA GLY A 180 -3.97 8.09 -33.29
C GLY A 180 -3.87 7.14 -32.09
N ARG A 181 -4.56 6.00 -32.19
CA ARG A 181 -4.38 4.88 -31.25
C ARG A 181 -3.03 4.25 -31.56
N VAL A 182 -2.09 4.33 -30.63
CA VAL A 182 -0.89 3.52 -30.67
C VAL A 182 -1.31 2.08 -30.32
N PRO A 183 -1.33 1.13 -31.26
CA PRO A 183 -1.72 -0.25 -30.96
C PRO A 183 -0.54 -0.88 -30.22
N TRP A 184 -0.70 -1.07 -28.92
CA TRP A 184 0.32 -1.59 -28.01
C TRP A 184 0.93 -2.92 -28.47
N HIS A 185 0.20 -3.74 -29.25
CA HIS A 185 0.68 -5.01 -29.81
C HIS A 185 1.59 -4.87 -31.04
N ASP A 186 1.61 -3.71 -31.71
CA ASP A 186 2.33 -3.51 -32.96
C ASP A 186 3.66 -2.73 -32.78
N LEU A 187 3.97 -2.32 -31.54
CA LEU A 187 5.21 -1.61 -31.24
C LEU A 187 6.38 -2.59 -31.06
N PRO A 188 7.49 -2.45 -31.83
CA PRO A 188 8.71 -3.20 -31.56
C PRO A 188 9.29 -2.74 -30.20
N PHE A 189 9.28 -3.66 -29.22
CA PHE A 189 9.65 -3.50 -27.80
C PHE A 189 10.90 -2.65 -27.48
N CYS A 190 11.80 -2.40 -28.44
CA CYS A 190 13.12 -1.84 -28.19
C CYS A 190 13.35 -0.39 -28.70
N TYR A 191 12.39 0.26 -29.37
CA TYR A 191 12.66 1.58 -29.99
C TYR A 191 11.85 2.77 -29.48
N GLU A 192 10.80 2.57 -28.66
CA GLU A 192 9.95 3.69 -28.22
C GLU A 192 9.61 3.64 -26.73
N LEU A 193 10.65 3.61 -25.89
CA LEU A 193 10.52 3.69 -24.43
C LEU A 193 9.92 5.02 -23.96
N ASP A 194 9.94 6.08 -24.77
CA ASP A 194 9.57 7.44 -24.35
C ASP A 194 8.09 7.80 -24.55
N ILE A 195 7.24 6.84 -24.96
CA ILE A 195 5.81 7.10 -25.16
C ILE A 195 5.02 6.82 -23.88
N ILE A 196 4.24 7.81 -23.44
CA ILE A 196 3.31 7.69 -22.31
C ILE A 196 1.91 8.13 -22.75
N GLY A 197 0.89 7.57 -22.11
CA GLY A 197 -0.50 8.01 -22.20
C GLY A 197 -0.83 8.97 -21.06
N VAL A 198 -1.72 9.93 -21.29
CA VAL A 198 -2.28 10.80 -20.24
C VAL A 198 -3.80 10.82 -20.38
N THR A 199 -4.51 10.60 -19.29
CA THR A 199 -5.98 10.57 -19.24
C THR A 199 -6.51 11.39 -18.08
N ASP A 200 -7.51 12.23 -18.34
CA ASP A 200 -8.28 12.90 -17.30
C ASP A 200 -9.18 11.88 -16.57
N VAL A 201 -9.21 11.97 -15.24
CA VAL A 201 -10.13 11.18 -14.40
C VAL A 201 -10.66 12.06 -13.28
N PRO A 202 -11.87 11.81 -12.75
CA PRO A 202 -12.34 12.55 -11.59
C PRO A 202 -11.30 12.48 -10.44
N GLY A 203 -10.93 13.65 -9.91
CA GLY A 203 -9.88 13.80 -8.90
C GLY A 203 -8.48 14.18 -9.45
N GLY A 204 -8.24 14.13 -10.77
CA GLY A 204 -6.96 14.51 -11.36
C GLY A 204 -6.68 13.87 -12.72
N CYS A 205 -5.49 13.32 -12.90
CA CYS A 205 -5.14 12.60 -14.12
C CYS A 205 -4.23 11.40 -13.84
N VAL A 206 -4.20 10.47 -14.78
CA VAL A 206 -3.28 9.33 -14.76
C VAL A 206 -2.36 9.41 -15.96
N LEU A 207 -1.07 9.28 -15.70
CA LEU A 207 -0.04 9.07 -16.71
C LEU A 207 0.26 7.57 -16.71
N ALA A 208 0.18 6.91 -17.85
CA ALA A 208 0.33 5.45 -17.93
C ALA A 208 1.28 5.05 -19.05
N GLN A 209 2.04 4.00 -18.81
CA GLN A 209 2.86 3.36 -19.81
C GLN A 209 2.78 1.84 -19.64
N PRO A 210 2.05 1.13 -20.51
CA PRO A 210 1.78 -0.28 -20.30
C PRO A 210 2.98 -1.24 -20.42
N TRP A 211 4.09 -0.82 -21.02
CA TRP A 211 5.20 -1.71 -21.43
C TRP A 211 6.59 -1.28 -20.94
N ALA A 212 6.71 -0.18 -20.20
CA ALA A 212 7.99 0.32 -19.71
C ALA A 212 7.82 1.20 -18.45
N TYR A 213 8.89 1.88 -18.03
CA TYR A 213 9.02 2.55 -16.74
C TYR A 213 8.88 4.09 -16.78
N ARG A 214 8.76 4.71 -17.95
CA ARG A 214 8.79 6.18 -18.10
C ARG A 214 7.61 6.89 -17.46
N ALA A 215 6.47 6.22 -17.27
CA ALA A 215 5.37 6.81 -16.52
C ALA A 215 5.63 6.82 -15.00
N ASN A 216 6.79 6.33 -14.53
CA ASN A 216 7.29 6.46 -13.16
C ASN A 216 8.71 7.07 -13.12
N ASP A 217 9.07 7.85 -14.14
CA ASP A 217 10.34 8.58 -14.20
C ASP A 217 10.31 9.83 -13.33
N PHE A 218 11.38 10.09 -12.59
CA PHE A 218 11.39 11.16 -11.58
C PHE A 218 11.29 12.56 -12.19
N ASP A 219 12.00 12.84 -13.29
CA ASP A 219 11.94 14.15 -13.95
C ASP A 219 10.51 14.46 -14.43
N MET A 220 9.83 13.44 -14.96
CA MET A 220 8.43 13.52 -15.37
C MET A 220 7.51 13.76 -14.17
N ILE A 221 7.66 12.97 -13.10
CA ILE A 221 6.83 13.07 -11.89
C ILE A 221 6.99 14.45 -11.24
N GLU A 222 8.21 14.95 -11.09
CA GLU A 222 8.50 16.26 -10.50
C GLU A 222 7.85 17.38 -11.33
N ALA A 223 7.92 17.31 -12.66
CA ALA A 223 7.29 18.29 -13.53
C ALA A 223 5.77 18.38 -13.34
N VAL A 224 5.08 17.23 -13.26
CA VAL A 224 3.61 17.20 -13.16
C VAL A 224 3.08 17.45 -11.75
N THR A 225 3.92 17.40 -10.72
CA THR A 225 3.49 17.48 -9.30
C THR A 225 3.70 18.83 -8.62
N ALA A 226 4.17 19.86 -9.33
CA ALA A 226 4.27 21.21 -8.76
C ALA A 226 2.92 21.70 -8.20
N GLY A 227 2.88 22.13 -6.94
CA GLY A 227 1.69 22.56 -6.23
C GLY A 227 0.65 21.47 -5.93
N THR A 228 0.99 20.19 -6.09
CA THR A 228 0.10 19.06 -5.79
C THR A 228 0.92 17.85 -5.29
N PHE A 229 0.31 16.67 -5.27
CA PHE A 229 0.96 15.41 -4.95
C PHE A 229 0.55 14.29 -5.92
N ALA A 230 1.34 13.22 -5.95
CA ALA A 230 1.08 12.04 -6.76
C ALA A 230 1.61 10.77 -6.10
N TYR A 231 1.14 9.62 -6.59
CA TYR A 231 1.76 8.33 -6.35
C TYR A 231 2.17 7.72 -7.69
N GLY A 232 3.47 7.42 -7.83
CA GLY A 232 4.05 6.74 -8.98
C GLY A 232 4.29 5.26 -8.68
N MET A 233 4.16 4.41 -9.68
CA MET A 233 4.63 3.02 -9.59
C MET A 233 5.18 2.49 -10.91
N TYR A 234 6.14 1.58 -10.81
CA TYR A 234 6.58 0.69 -11.87
C TYR A 234 6.49 -0.76 -11.41
N ALA A 235 5.69 -1.56 -12.12
CA ALA A 235 5.60 -2.99 -11.92
C ALA A 235 6.77 -3.69 -12.62
N ASN A 236 7.92 -3.71 -11.95
CA ASN A 236 9.15 -4.25 -12.50
C ASN A 236 9.09 -5.79 -12.56
N PRO A 237 9.19 -6.42 -13.75
CA PRO A 237 9.13 -7.89 -13.87
C PRO A 237 10.25 -8.62 -13.10
N LYS A 238 11.35 -7.92 -12.75
CA LYS A 238 12.49 -8.50 -12.04
C LYS A 238 12.36 -8.41 -10.51
N SER A 239 11.79 -7.33 -9.98
CA SER A 239 11.85 -6.99 -8.55
C SER A 239 10.50 -6.66 -7.92
N GLY A 240 9.40 -6.73 -8.68
CA GLY A 240 8.06 -6.40 -8.21
C GLY A 240 7.71 -4.91 -8.34
N ASN A 241 6.67 -4.49 -7.63
CA ASN A 241 6.13 -3.13 -7.73
C ASN A 241 6.99 -2.14 -6.94
N GLN A 242 7.57 -1.16 -7.65
CA GLN A 242 8.39 -0.09 -7.09
C GLN A 242 7.60 1.21 -7.14
N GLY A 243 7.28 1.78 -5.97
CA GLY A 243 6.48 2.99 -5.83
C GLY A 243 7.29 4.19 -5.37
N CYS A 244 6.72 5.38 -5.59
CA CYS A 244 7.21 6.62 -5.01
C CYS A 244 6.06 7.58 -4.72
N VAL A 245 6.25 8.44 -3.73
CA VAL A 245 5.35 9.55 -3.43
C VAL A 245 6.04 10.83 -3.85
N ALA A 246 5.30 11.67 -4.56
CA ALA A 246 5.75 12.99 -4.98
C ALA A 246 4.85 14.07 -4.40
N GLU A 247 5.46 15.15 -3.94
CA GLU A 247 4.81 16.29 -3.31
C GLU A 247 5.53 17.58 -3.73
N ASP A 248 4.77 18.53 -4.28
CA ASP A 248 5.24 19.84 -4.71
C ASP A 248 6.50 19.79 -5.60
N GLY A 249 6.48 18.92 -6.60
CA GLY A 249 7.58 18.75 -7.56
C GLY A 249 8.84 18.11 -6.96
N ARG A 250 8.71 17.35 -5.86
CA ARG A 250 9.80 16.63 -5.22
C ARG A 250 9.38 15.20 -4.90
N ILE A 251 10.35 14.30 -4.80
CA ILE A 251 10.12 12.89 -4.46
C ILE A 251 10.76 12.58 -3.10
N PRO A 252 10.10 12.91 -1.98
CA PRO A 252 10.66 12.68 -0.65
C PRO A 252 10.79 11.20 -0.30
N ARG A 253 10.00 10.32 -0.94
CA ARG A 253 9.93 8.89 -0.64
C ARG A 253 9.86 8.06 -1.92
N TRP A 254 10.71 7.06 -2.02
CA TRP A 254 10.83 6.15 -3.15
C TRP A 254 11.25 4.75 -2.65
N ASP A 255 11.21 3.75 -3.52
CA ASP A 255 11.37 2.32 -3.17
C ASP A 255 10.24 1.80 -2.26
N LEU A 256 9.04 2.34 -2.46
CA LEU A 256 7.83 1.93 -1.76
C LEU A 256 7.24 0.68 -2.42
N HIS A 257 6.43 -0.07 -1.66
CA HIS A 257 5.78 -1.29 -2.12
C HIS A 257 4.26 -1.09 -2.13
N PRO A 258 3.68 -0.44 -3.16
CA PRO A 258 2.26 -0.14 -3.19
C PRO A 258 1.41 -1.41 -3.10
N GLY A 259 0.40 -1.37 -2.22
CA GLY A 259 -0.45 -2.52 -1.91
C GLY A 259 0.08 -3.47 -0.83
N TYR A 260 1.26 -3.22 -0.26
CA TYR A 260 1.77 -3.96 0.91
C TYR A 260 1.55 -3.18 2.21
N ASP A 261 2.01 -3.79 3.31
CA ASP A 261 1.94 -3.21 4.65
C ASP A 261 2.67 -1.86 4.66
N PRO A 262 2.08 -0.81 5.23
CA PRO A 262 2.75 0.49 5.34
C PRO A 262 3.97 0.39 6.26
N ALA A 263 5.01 1.17 5.94
CA ALA A 263 6.19 1.33 6.80
C ALA A 263 5.81 1.97 8.15
N SER A 264 6.63 1.78 9.17
CA SER A 264 6.35 2.27 10.53
C SER A 264 6.31 3.80 10.67
N ASP A 265 6.85 4.51 9.68
CA ASP A 265 6.84 5.98 9.53
C ASP A 265 5.86 6.46 8.44
N ALA A 266 5.01 5.57 7.93
CA ALA A 266 4.02 5.90 6.91
C ALA A 266 3.01 6.93 7.42
N THR A 267 2.59 7.84 6.54
CA THR A 267 1.57 8.85 6.83
C THR A 267 0.18 8.23 6.92
N ALA A 268 -0.77 8.98 7.50
CA ALA A 268 -2.16 8.57 7.58
C ALA A 268 -2.78 8.24 6.21
N ARG A 269 -2.34 8.94 5.14
CA ARG A 269 -2.78 8.69 3.77
C ARG A 269 -2.21 7.39 3.20
N ASP A 270 -0.93 7.08 3.47
CA ASP A 270 -0.32 5.82 3.04
C ASP A 270 -1.05 4.62 3.66
N VAL A 271 -1.37 4.72 4.96
CA VAL A 271 -2.11 3.69 5.69
C VAL A 271 -3.47 3.43 5.06
N LEU A 272 -4.23 4.50 4.80
CA LEU A 272 -5.56 4.40 4.18
C LEU A 272 -5.47 3.76 2.79
N ALA A 273 -4.55 4.25 1.95
CA ALA A 273 -4.35 3.72 0.61
C ALA A 273 -3.93 2.24 0.64
N ALA A 274 -3.01 1.86 1.54
CA ALA A 274 -2.57 0.48 1.70
C ALA A 274 -3.73 -0.45 2.06
N TYR A 275 -4.54 -0.09 3.06
CA TYR A 275 -5.63 -0.95 3.52
C TYR A 275 -6.82 -1.01 2.55
N ALA A 276 -7.19 0.12 1.94
CA ALA A 276 -8.29 0.20 0.97
C ALA A 276 -7.93 -0.47 -0.37
N SER A 277 -6.64 -0.55 -0.72
CA SER A 277 -6.18 -1.10 -1.99
C SER A 277 -6.44 -2.60 -2.21
N CYS A 278 -6.81 -3.34 -1.16
CA CYS A 278 -6.98 -4.79 -1.23
C CYS A 278 -5.73 -5.52 -1.79
N ARG A 279 -4.53 -5.01 -1.47
CA ARG A 279 -3.23 -5.50 -1.96
C ARG A 279 -3.01 -5.38 -3.47
N LYS A 280 -3.68 -4.43 -4.13
CA LYS A 280 -3.49 -4.12 -5.55
C LYS A 280 -2.72 -2.81 -5.70
N ALA A 281 -1.54 -2.85 -6.31
CA ALA A 281 -0.65 -1.70 -6.42
C ALA A 281 -1.26 -0.51 -7.18
N ILE A 282 -1.93 -0.77 -8.31
CA ILE A 282 -2.57 0.29 -9.10
C ILE A 282 -3.70 0.95 -8.29
N VAL A 283 -4.50 0.14 -7.58
CA VAL A 283 -5.55 0.65 -6.69
C VAL A 283 -4.96 1.49 -5.57
N HIS A 284 -3.84 1.08 -4.99
CA HIS A 284 -3.12 1.87 -3.99
C HIS A 284 -2.79 3.27 -4.53
N CYS A 285 -2.21 3.35 -5.73
CA CYS A 285 -1.83 4.63 -6.34
C CYS A 285 -3.05 5.53 -6.57
N MET A 286 -4.14 4.96 -7.09
CA MET A 286 -5.38 5.70 -7.36
C MET A 286 -6.07 6.17 -6.07
N VAL A 287 -6.15 5.31 -5.04
CA VAL A 287 -6.72 5.69 -3.74
C VAL A 287 -5.87 6.78 -3.08
N TYR A 288 -4.54 6.65 -3.11
CA TYR A 288 -3.63 7.65 -2.55
C TYR A 288 -3.83 9.03 -3.19
N ALA A 289 -3.91 9.06 -4.52
CA ALA A 289 -4.10 10.29 -5.30
C ALA A 289 -5.56 10.81 -5.30
N GLY A 290 -6.51 10.03 -4.76
CA GLY A 290 -7.93 10.39 -4.77
C GLY A 290 -8.60 10.31 -6.14
N LEU A 291 -8.05 9.51 -7.06
CA LEU A 291 -8.60 9.35 -8.40
C LEU A 291 -9.82 8.40 -8.41
N ARG A 292 -10.79 8.69 -9.28
CA ARG A 292 -12.02 7.91 -9.48
C ARG A 292 -12.29 7.69 -10.96
N PRO A 293 -11.42 6.95 -11.69
CA PRO A 293 -11.73 6.57 -13.07
C PRO A 293 -13.07 5.83 -13.14
N GLU A 294 -13.79 6.01 -14.25
CA GLU A 294 -15.06 5.31 -14.50
C GLU A 294 -14.83 3.95 -15.18
N THR A 295 -13.70 3.78 -15.88
CA THR A 295 -13.33 2.57 -16.62
C THR A 295 -11.81 2.33 -16.58
N ALA A 296 -11.40 1.09 -16.88
CA ALA A 296 -9.99 0.74 -17.06
C ALA A 296 -9.35 1.37 -18.31
N ASP A 297 -10.16 1.92 -19.22
CA ASP A 297 -9.69 2.56 -20.46
C ASP A 297 -8.73 3.72 -20.16
N CYS A 298 -8.81 4.36 -18.99
CA CYS A 298 -7.86 5.40 -18.60
C CYS A 298 -6.39 4.93 -18.58
N LEU A 299 -6.16 3.62 -18.52
CA LEU A 299 -4.84 2.97 -18.52
C LEU A 299 -4.48 2.34 -19.88
N GLU A 300 -5.47 1.88 -20.65
CA GLU A 300 -5.28 1.14 -21.92
C GLU A 300 -5.53 2.00 -23.17
N HIS A 301 -6.36 3.02 -23.05
CA HIS A 301 -6.86 3.89 -24.11
C HIS A 301 -6.83 5.36 -23.66
N PRO A 302 -5.63 5.92 -23.45
CA PRO A 302 -5.49 7.27 -22.92
C PRO A 302 -6.03 8.34 -23.87
N ASP A 303 -6.44 9.47 -23.30
CA ASP A 303 -6.99 10.61 -24.05
C ASP A 303 -5.97 11.17 -25.04
N VAL A 304 -4.70 11.20 -24.63
CA VAL A 304 -3.58 11.64 -25.45
C VAL A 304 -2.36 10.75 -25.26
N TRP A 305 -1.69 10.43 -26.36
CA TRP A 305 -0.37 9.81 -26.37
C TRP A 305 0.70 10.88 -26.57
N LEU A 306 1.74 10.84 -25.75
CA LEU A 306 2.86 11.78 -25.78
C LEU A 306 4.16 11.02 -25.94
N ARG A 307 5.07 11.53 -26.77
CA ARG A 307 6.48 11.12 -26.78
C ARG A 307 7.29 12.16 -26.02
N LEU A 308 7.90 11.73 -24.92
CA LEU A 308 8.80 12.54 -24.11
C LEU A 308 10.13 12.76 -24.85
N GLY A 309 10.77 13.92 -24.64
CA GLY A 309 12.10 14.19 -25.16
C GLY A 309 13.15 13.23 -24.60
N LYS A 310 14.24 13.00 -25.36
CA LYS A 310 15.39 12.22 -24.88
C LYS A 310 16.05 12.92 -23.70
N ARG A 311 16.44 12.16 -22.66
CA ARG A 311 17.25 12.68 -21.53
C ARG A 311 18.44 13.49 -22.03
N THR A 312 18.50 14.76 -21.67
CA THR A 312 19.71 15.57 -21.75
C THR A 312 20.56 15.33 -20.51
N GLY A 313 21.15 14.13 -20.37
CA GLY A 313 22.11 13.85 -19.30
C GLY A 313 22.15 12.40 -18.84
N GLY A 314 23.29 11.75 -19.11
CA GLY A 314 23.78 10.56 -18.43
C GLY A 314 25.07 10.91 -17.70
#